data_AF-A0A426KG58-F1
#
_entry.id   AF-A0A426KG58-F1
#
_cell.length_a   1.000
_cell.length_b   1.000
_cell.length_c   1.000
_cell.angle_alpha   90.00
_cell.angle_beta   90.00
_cell.angle_gamma   90.00
#
_symmetry.space_group_name_H-M   'P 1'
#
loop_
_entity.id
_entity.type
_entity.pdbx_description
1 polymer ?
#
loop_
_entity_poly.entity_id
_entity_poly.type
_entity_poly.pdbx_seq_one_letter_code
_entity_poly.pdbx_strand_id
1 'polypeptide(L)'
;FSSWSGDANGNNNPLTITMDANKTITANFTLINTNNPDGIDLSSAGDFVVIGGAGITNTGSTTLLTGDVGSFPTPTINGLNQTNVNGTLYTTANPIVGQAKSDLTAAYNDGQSRTLNAISLPGQLGGLTLAPGLYVNSTSTGISGTGPQGILTLNGDANAVWIFKMGSTLVTDPGTFIVLSGGASTDNIYWVVGTSATFGTNSIFFGNVLADISITLNTGATLNGRALTRTGSVSLDTNLATKP
;
A
#
# COMPACT_ATOMS: atom_id res chain seq x y z
N PHE A 1 -9.68 28.00 0.52
CA PHE A 1 -10.40 29.30 0.49
C PHE A 1 -10.32 29.82 -0.93
N SER A 2 -11.43 30.28 -1.50
CA SER A 2 -11.48 30.73 -2.89
C SER A 2 -11.85 32.19 -3.03
N SER A 3 -12.87 32.65 -2.29
CA SER A 3 -13.32 34.04 -2.33
C SER A 3 -14.27 34.36 -1.18
N TRP A 4 -14.51 35.63 -0.96
CA TRP A 4 -15.62 36.17 -0.18
C TRP A 4 -16.82 36.47 -1.08
N SER A 5 -18.03 36.35 -0.53
CA SER A 5 -19.28 36.79 -1.15
C SER A 5 -20.23 37.40 -0.10
N GLY A 6 -21.36 37.96 -0.55
CA GLY A 6 -22.26 38.76 0.30
C GLY A 6 -21.83 40.23 0.28
N ASP A 7 -21.71 40.84 1.46
CA ASP A 7 -21.26 42.23 1.66
C ASP A 7 -19.72 42.37 1.60
N ALA A 8 -19.02 41.32 1.16
CA ALA A 8 -17.60 41.34 0.82
C ALA A 8 -17.37 40.60 -0.51
N ASN A 9 -16.25 40.87 -1.16
CA ASN A 9 -15.84 40.22 -2.41
C ASN A 9 -14.31 40.02 -2.46
N GLY A 10 -13.85 39.33 -3.50
CA GLY A 10 -12.42 39.09 -3.72
C GLY A 10 -11.87 37.96 -2.85
N ASN A 11 -10.54 37.84 -2.79
CA ASN A 11 -9.83 36.72 -2.17
C ASN A 11 -8.78 37.15 -1.13
N ASN A 12 -8.90 38.37 -0.60
CA ASN A 12 -7.96 38.85 0.41
C ASN A 12 -8.10 38.03 1.69
N ASN A 13 -6.98 37.49 2.18
CA ASN A 13 -6.90 36.80 3.45
C ASN A 13 -5.59 37.22 4.15
N PRO A 14 -5.64 38.08 5.19
CA PRO A 14 -6.84 38.51 5.93
C PRO A 14 -7.73 39.51 5.17
N LEU A 15 -9.03 39.47 5.47
CA LEU A 15 -10.04 40.42 4.97
C LEU A 15 -10.21 41.58 5.98
N THR A 16 -10.23 42.82 5.49
CA THR A 16 -10.55 44.00 6.31
C THR A 16 -11.96 44.48 5.98
N ILE A 17 -12.79 44.71 7.01
CA ILE A 17 -14.20 45.13 6.88
C ILE A 17 -14.46 46.37 7.74
N THR A 18 -15.09 47.39 7.14
CA THR A 18 -15.63 48.56 7.86
C THR A 18 -17.08 48.30 8.23
N MET A 19 -17.45 48.32 9.51
CA MET A 19 -18.83 48.11 9.97
C MET A 19 -19.61 49.43 10.04
N ASP A 20 -20.31 49.76 8.96
CA ASP A 20 -21.19 50.93 8.82
C ASP A 20 -22.70 50.58 8.84
N ALA A 21 -23.02 49.28 8.77
CA ALA A 21 -24.36 48.70 8.87
C ALA A 21 -24.25 47.19 9.20
N ASN A 22 -25.39 46.50 9.33
CA ASN A 22 -25.43 45.03 9.39
C ASN A 22 -24.86 44.45 8.08
N LYS A 23 -23.97 43.45 8.18
CA LYS A 23 -23.33 42.79 7.03
C LYS A 23 -23.48 41.28 7.08
N THR A 24 -23.64 40.65 5.91
CA THR A 24 -23.63 39.21 5.67
C THR A 24 -22.42 38.87 4.81
N ILE A 25 -21.44 38.17 5.36
CA ILE A 25 -20.21 37.79 4.65
C ILE A 25 -20.12 36.27 4.62
N THR A 26 -19.87 35.73 3.43
CA THR A 26 -19.72 34.29 3.19
C THR A 26 -18.31 33.98 2.71
N ALA A 27 -17.63 33.06 3.39
CA ALA A 27 -16.39 32.46 2.90
C ALA A 27 -16.72 31.33 1.92
N ASN A 28 -16.32 31.47 0.66
CA ASN A 28 -16.47 30.43 -0.35
C ASN A 28 -15.21 29.58 -0.39
N PHE A 29 -15.39 28.26 -0.35
CA PHE A 29 -14.33 27.28 -0.49
C PHE A 29 -14.61 26.46 -1.74
N THR A 30 -13.66 26.46 -2.67
CA THR A 30 -13.57 25.43 -3.70
C THR A 30 -12.80 24.28 -3.10
N LEU A 31 -13.36 23.08 -3.15
CA LEU A 31 -12.62 21.87 -2.87
C LEU A 31 -11.48 21.79 -3.88
N ILE A 32 -10.23 21.87 -3.41
CA ILE A 32 -9.11 21.41 -4.22
C ILE A 32 -9.14 19.90 -4.04
N ASN A 33 -9.61 19.18 -5.06
CA ASN A 33 -9.36 17.75 -5.16
C ASN A 33 -7.86 17.59 -5.38
N THR A 34 -7.07 17.57 -4.30
CA THR A 34 -5.79 16.89 -4.36
C THR A 34 -6.13 15.44 -4.72
N ASN A 35 -5.52 14.88 -5.76
CA ASN A 35 -5.68 13.46 -6.10
C ASN A 35 -5.17 12.51 -4.99
N ASN A 36 -4.90 13.02 -3.78
CA ASN A 36 -4.46 12.29 -2.62
C ASN A 36 -5.66 11.59 -1.96
N PRO A 37 -5.82 10.26 -2.11
CA PRO A 37 -6.82 9.53 -1.32
C PRO A 37 -6.40 9.49 0.14
N ASP A 38 -7.33 9.20 1.05
CA ASP A 38 -6.99 8.88 2.44
C ASP A 38 -6.17 7.57 2.51
N GLY A 39 -5.46 7.28 3.60
CA GLY A 39 -4.84 5.96 3.80
C GLY A 39 -5.89 4.85 3.92
N ILE A 40 -5.49 3.59 3.72
CA ILE A 40 -6.31 2.42 4.08
C ILE A 40 -5.96 2.03 5.51
N ASP A 41 -6.97 1.98 6.39
CA ASP A 41 -6.81 1.54 7.78
C ASP A 41 -6.61 0.02 7.82
N LEU A 42 -5.45 -0.42 8.31
CA LEU A 42 -5.11 -1.82 8.46
C LEU A 42 -5.51 -2.38 9.83
N SER A 43 -5.83 -1.52 10.82
CA SER A 43 -6.10 -1.92 12.21
C SER A 43 -5.04 -2.94 12.69
N SER A 44 -5.42 -4.06 13.30
CA SER A 44 -4.49 -5.08 13.81
C SER A 44 -3.70 -5.81 12.71
N ALA A 45 -4.12 -5.75 11.44
CA ALA A 45 -3.30 -6.24 10.32
C ALA A 45 -2.05 -5.38 10.10
N GLY A 46 -2.07 -4.12 10.56
CA GLY A 46 -0.94 -3.19 10.47
C GLY A 46 0.27 -3.60 11.33
N ASP A 47 0.07 -4.45 12.34
CA ASP A 47 1.16 -4.92 13.20
C ASP A 47 2.04 -5.99 12.53
N PHE A 48 1.52 -6.64 11.50
CA PHE A 48 2.16 -7.76 10.82
C PHE A 48 2.94 -7.30 9.59
N VAL A 49 4.09 -7.94 9.39
CA VAL A 49 4.85 -7.85 8.13
C VAL A 49 4.43 -8.94 7.15
N VAL A 50 3.98 -10.10 7.65
CA VAL A 50 3.48 -11.21 6.83
C VAL A 50 2.24 -11.83 7.46
N ILE A 51 1.15 -11.90 6.68
CA ILE A 51 -0.06 -12.66 7.04
C ILE A 51 -0.43 -13.63 5.92
N GLY A 52 -0.56 -14.92 6.25
CA GLY A 52 -1.07 -15.97 5.37
C GLY A 52 -2.53 -16.34 5.61
N GLY A 53 -3.24 -16.82 4.60
CA GLY A 53 -4.54 -17.50 4.71
C GLY A 53 -4.42 -19.03 4.74
N ALA A 54 -3.56 -19.55 3.85
CA ALA A 54 -3.33 -20.97 3.63
C ALA A 54 -1.92 -21.43 4.07
N GLY A 55 -1.30 -20.72 5.01
CA GLY A 55 0.03 -21.01 5.52
C GLY A 55 1.13 -20.13 4.92
N ILE A 56 2.33 -20.28 5.49
CA ILE A 56 3.54 -19.58 5.06
C ILE A 56 4.65 -20.61 4.82
N THR A 57 5.39 -20.49 3.73
CA THR A 57 6.56 -21.33 3.45
C THR A 57 7.76 -20.45 3.15
N ASN A 58 8.88 -20.72 3.83
CA ASN A 58 10.18 -20.13 3.57
C ASN A 58 11.19 -21.20 3.21
N THR A 59 11.94 -21.02 2.13
CA THR A 59 13.01 -21.94 1.71
C THR A 59 14.41 -21.38 1.93
N GLY A 60 14.55 -20.08 2.16
CA GLY A 60 15.85 -19.41 2.27
C GLY A 60 16.31 -19.20 3.72
N SER A 61 17.57 -19.51 4.00
CA SER A 61 18.13 -19.48 5.36
C SER A 61 18.37 -18.07 5.91
N THR A 62 18.50 -17.06 5.06
CA THR A 62 18.79 -15.68 5.46
C THR A 62 17.57 -14.76 5.42
N THR A 63 16.36 -15.34 5.39
CA THR A 63 15.13 -14.55 5.47
C THR A 63 15.05 -13.82 6.81
N LEU A 64 14.79 -12.50 6.78
CA LEU A 64 14.61 -11.66 7.96
C LEU A 64 13.37 -10.79 7.80
N LEU A 65 12.46 -10.89 8.77
CA LEU A 65 11.16 -10.25 8.79
C LEU A 65 11.08 -9.33 10.01
N THR A 66 10.81 -8.05 9.81
CA THR A 66 10.63 -7.07 10.89
C THR A 66 9.16 -6.69 10.99
N GLY A 67 8.51 -7.14 12.07
CA GLY A 67 7.07 -7.13 12.28
C GLY A 67 6.54 -8.52 12.64
N ASP A 68 5.26 -8.59 13.04
CA ASP A 68 4.63 -9.86 13.41
C ASP A 68 4.37 -10.74 12.18
N VAL A 69 4.40 -12.06 12.37
CA VAL A 69 4.22 -13.05 11.31
C VAL A 69 3.24 -14.12 11.77
N GLY A 70 2.18 -14.36 10.98
CA GLY A 70 1.18 -15.37 11.33
C GLY A 70 0.35 -15.82 10.13
N SER A 71 -0.36 -16.94 10.30
CA SER A 71 -1.31 -17.41 9.29
C SER A 71 -2.58 -17.95 9.96
N PHE A 72 -3.73 -17.67 9.35
CA PHE A 72 -5.03 -18.12 9.83
C PHE A 72 -6.05 -18.18 8.67
N PRO A 73 -6.94 -19.19 8.60
CA PRO A 73 -7.18 -20.26 9.57
C PRO A 73 -6.19 -21.43 9.48
N THR A 74 -5.33 -21.48 8.46
CA THR A 74 -4.27 -22.49 8.36
C THR A 74 -3.00 -21.94 9.02
N PRO A 75 -2.64 -22.35 10.26
CA PRO A 75 -1.50 -21.76 10.97
C PRO A 75 -0.14 -22.35 10.57
N THR A 76 -0.11 -23.24 9.58
CA THR A 76 1.13 -23.92 9.16
C THR A 76 2.15 -22.90 8.66
N ILE A 77 3.32 -22.89 9.31
CA ILE A 77 4.49 -22.11 8.90
C ILE A 77 5.66 -23.07 8.75
N ASN A 78 6.18 -23.19 7.53
CA ASN A 78 7.30 -24.05 7.19
C ASN A 78 8.55 -23.21 6.93
N GLY A 79 9.69 -23.59 7.52
CA GLY A 79 11.00 -23.01 7.23
C GLY A 79 11.28 -21.62 7.80
N LEU A 80 10.40 -21.09 8.65
CA LEU A 80 10.69 -19.92 9.50
C LEU A 80 10.86 -20.36 10.96
N ASN A 81 11.75 -19.69 11.68
CA ASN A 81 11.87 -19.79 13.12
C ASN A 81 11.97 -18.37 13.73
N GLN A 82 11.99 -18.27 15.06
CA GLN A 82 12.00 -16.97 15.74
C GLN A 82 13.24 -16.11 15.41
N THR A 83 14.38 -16.68 15.02
CA THR A 83 15.56 -15.89 14.64
C THR A 83 15.39 -15.20 13.28
N ASN A 84 14.42 -15.64 12.47
CA ASN A 84 14.06 -14.96 11.23
C ASN A 84 13.11 -13.77 11.46
N VAL A 85 12.54 -13.61 12.66
CA VAL A 85 11.46 -12.65 12.91
C VAL A 85 11.82 -11.71 14.06
N ASN A 86 11.96 -10.43 13.75
CA ASN A 86 12.00 -9.34 14.71
C ASN A 86 10.57 -8.84 14.98
N GLY A 87 9.88 -9.58 15.84
CA GLY A 87 8.45 -9.48 16.13
C GLY A 87 7.95 -10.81 16.70
N THR A 88 6.64 -10.99 16.78
CA THR A 88 6.04 -12.25 17.23
C THR A 88 5.82 -13.19 16.05
N LEU A 89 6.36 -14.42 16.14
CA LEU A 89 6.08 -15.49 15.20
C LEU A 89 4.98 -16.41 15.74
N TYR A 90 3.79 -16.33 15.15
CA TYR A 90 2.62 -17.14 15.53
C TYR A 90 2.60 -18.47 14.75
N THR A 91 3.20 -19.52 15.31
CA THR A 91 3.32 -20.85 14.65
C THR A 91 2.11 -21.78 14.84
N THR A 92 1.08 -21.33 15.57
CA THR A 92 -0.14 -22.09 15.83
C THR A 92 -1.35 -21.18 15.67
N ALA A 93 -2.56 -21.77 15.58
CA ALA A 93 -3.79 -20.98 15.50
C ALA A 93 -3.87 -20.03 16.70
N ASN A 94 -4.05 -18.74 16.43
CA ASN A 94 -4.04 -17.69 17.44
C ASN A 94 -5.15 -16.65 17.13
N PRO A 95 -5.97 -16.26 18.12
CA PRO A 95 -7.05 -15.29 17.91
C PRO A 95 -6.56 -13.89 17.48
N ILE A 96 -5.35 -13.47 17.84
CA ILE A 96 -4.76 -12.20 17.39
C ILE A 96 -4.58 -12.23 15.86
N VAL A 97 -4.04 -13.32 15.32
CA VAL A 97 -3.91 -13.51 13.87
C VAL A 97 -5.30 -13.61 13.23
N GLY A 98 -6.25 -14.28 13.87
CA GLY A 98 -7.64 -14.34 13.40
C GLY A 98 -8.32 -12.97 13.31
N GLN A 99 -8.09 -12.09 14.28
CA GLN A 99 -8.57 -10.71 14.23
C GLN A 99 -7.87 -9.93 13.11
N ALA A 100 -6.55 -10.05 12.99
CA ALA A 100 -5.79 -9.41 11.92
C ALA A 100 -6.25 -9.84 10.52
N LYS A 101 -6.70 -11.09 10.33
CA LYS A 101 -7.33 -11.56 9.08
C LYS A 101 -8.67 -10.89 8.78
N SER A 102 -9.47 -10.65 9.81
CA SER A 102 -10.76 -9.96 9.70
C SER A 102 -10.53 -8.50 9.31
N ASP A 103 -9.58 -7.85 9.98
CA ASP A 103 -9.19 -6.47 9.72
C ASP A 103 -8.57 -6.32 8.32
N LEU A 104 -7.72 -7.26 7.89
CA LEU A 104 -7.21 -7.32 6.52
C LEU A 104 -8.33 -7.44 5.48
N THR A 105 -9.37 -8.22 5.79
CA THR A 105 -10.54 -8.32 4.90
C THR A 105 -11.29 -7.00 4.81
N ALA A 106 -11.45 -6.28 5.93
CA ALA A 106 -12.06 -4.96 5.93
C ALA A 106 -11.22 -3.94 5.13
N ALA A 107 -9.90 -3.91 5.34
CA ALA A 107 -8.96 -3.06 4.62
C ALA A 107 -8.96 -3.32 3.10
N TYR A 108 -8.94 -4.59 2.70
CA TYR A 108 -9.04 -4.96 1.29
C TYR A 108 -10.36 -4.52 0.66
N ASN A 109 -11.48 -4.70 1.37
CA ASN A 109 -12.80 -4.27 0.89
C ASN A 109 -12.92 -2.74 0.81
N ASP A 110 -12.36 -1.99 1.76
CA ASP A 110 -12.21 -0.54 1.66
C ASP A 110 -11.46 -0.18 0.37
N GLY A 111 -10.23 -0.69 0.20
CA GLY A 111 -9.42 -0.44 -1.00
C GLY A 111 -10.15 -0.77 -2.31
N GLN A 112 -10.86 -1.89 -2.35
CA GLN A 112 -11.67 -2.30 -3.51
C GLN A 112 -12.84 -1.34 -3.79
N SER A 113 -13.46 -0.79 -2.75
CA SER A 113 -14.62 0.10 -2.85
C SER A 113 -14.30 1.51 -3.35
N ARG A 114 -13.02 1.93 -3.31
CA ARG A 114 -12.61 3.28 -3.70
C ARG A 114 -12.77 3.54 -5.19
N THR A 115 -13.37 4.68 -5.53
CA THR A 115 -13.69 5.07 -6.92
C THR A 115 -13.48 6.55 -7.23
N LEU A 116 -13.44 7.42 -6.21
CA LEU A 116 -13.35 8.86 -6.40
C LEU A 116 -12.00 9.26 -7.00
N ASN A 117 -12.02 10.11 -8.03
CA ASN A 117 -10.84 10.63 -8.73
C ASN A 117 -9.88 9.54 -9.24
N ALA A 118 -10.41 8.38 -9.64
CA ALA A 118 -9.61 7.26 -10.13
C ALA A 118 -8.83 7.62 -11.41
N ILE A 119 -7.55 7.29 -11.40
CA ILE A 119 -6.61 7.40 -12.53
C ILE A 119 -6.51 6.01 -13.17
N SER A 120 -6.39 5.94 -14.50
CA SER A 120 -6.13 4.66 -15.17
C SER A 120 -4.79 4.09 -14.71
N LEU A 121 -4.78 2.84 -14.24
CA LEU A 121 -3.56 2.10 -13.90
C LEU A 121 -3.00 1.41 -15.16
N PRO A 122 -1.82 1.80 -15.66
CA PRO A 122 -1.18 1.09 -16.76
C PRO A 122 -0.78 -0.33 -16.36
N GLY A 123 -0.79 -1.26 -17.32
CA GLY A 123 -0.34 -2.64 -17.07
C GLY A 123 1.17 -2.77 -16.80
N GLN A 124 1.96 -1.77 -17.21
CA GLN A 124 3.40 -1.69 -16.98
C GLN A 124 3.72 -0.34 -16.31
N LEU A 125 4.35 -0.41 -15.14
CA LEU A 125 4.69 0.74 -14.30
C LEU A 125 6.16 1.15 -14.38
N GLY A 126 6.99 0.27 -14.93
CA GLY A 126 8.40 0.54 -15.17
C GLY A 126 8.65 1.75 -16.07
N GLY A 127 9.58 2.62 -15.68
CA GLY A 127 9.88 3.90 -16.31
C GLY A 127 8.94 5.05 -15.92
N LEU A 128 7.88 4.79 -15.14
CA LEU A 128 6.91 5.82 -14.77
C LEU A 128 7.34 6.57 -13.50
N THR A 129 6.93 7.84 -13.44
CA THR A 129 6.86 8.62 -12.20
C THR A 129 5.42 8.94 -11.91
N LEU A 130 4.91 8.47 -10.77
CA LEU A 130 3.52 8.60 -10.38
C LEU A 130 3.37 9.57 -9.21
N ALA A 131 2.48 10.54 -9.39
CA ALA A 131 2.01 11.43 -8.34
C ALA A 131 1.05 10.68 -7.39
N PRO A 132 0.69 11.24 -6.22
CA PRO A 132 -0.24 10.61 -5.29
C PRO A 132 -1.62 10.45 -5.95
N GLY A 133 -2.28 9.32 -5.69
CA GLY A 133 -3.39 8.90 -6.53
C GLY A 133 -4.04 7.57 -6.17
N LEU A 134 -5.34 7.46 -6.48
CA LEU A 134 -6.01 6.19 -6.67
C LEU A 134 -5.86 5.75 -8.13
N TYR A 135 -5.11 4.69 -8.38
CA TYR A 135 -4.87 4.11 -9.70
C TYR A 135 -5.65 2.80 -9.84
N VAL A 136 -6.45 2.65 -10.90
CA VAL A 136 -7.37 1.52 -11.07
C VAL A 136 -7.28 0.88 -12.46
N ASN A 137 -7.22 -0.45 -12.51
CA ASN A 137 -7.56 -1.26 -13.69
C ASN A 137 -8.23 -2.59 -13.30
N SER A 138 -8.76 -3.32 -14.29
CA SER A 138 -9.33 -4.66 -14.11
C SER A 138 -8.39 -5.79 -14.51
N THR A 139 -7.18 -5.46 -14.97
CA THR A 139 -6.21 -6.39 -15.54
C THR A 139 -5.04 -6.63 -14.60
N SER A 140 -4.03 -7.35 -15.08
CA SER A 140 -2.75 -7.44 -14.38
C SER A 140 -1.96 -6.14 -14.51
N THR A 141 -1.12 -5.89 -13.52
CA THR A 141 -0.17 -4.77 -13.46
C THR A 141 1.20 -5.31 -13.08
N GLY A 142 2.26 -4.66 -13.52
CA GLY A 142 3.60 -5.06 -13.13
C GLY A 142 4.66 -4.00 -13.31
N ILE A 143 5.85 -4.31 -12.82
CA ILE A 143 7.09 -3.59 -13.14
C ILE A 143 7.94 -4.57 -13.92
N SER A 144 8.13 -4.34 -15.21
CA SER A 144 8.93 -5.22 -16.08
C SER A 144 10.11 -4.48 -16.73
N GLY A 145 11.10 -5.21 -17.22
CA GLY A 145 12.26 -4.66 -17.91
C GLY A 145 13.46 -4.32 -17.01
N THR A 146 14.47 -3.68 -17.58
CA THR A 146 15.77 -3.42 -16.95
C THR A 146 16.18 -1.95 -17.05
N GLY A 147 17.17 -1.55 -16.25
CA GLY A 147 17.64 -0.16 -16.22
C GLY A 147 16.50 0.80 -15.86
N PRO A 148 16.39 1.98 -16.49
CA PRO A 148 15.32 2.94 -16.22
C PRO A 148 13.90 2.38 -16.41
N GLN A 149 13.71 1.41 -17.30
CA GLN A 149 12.41 0.78 -17.51
C GLN A 149 12.04 -0.21 -16.42
N GLY A 150 12.98 -0.65 -15.57
CA GLY A 150 12.69 -1.48 -14.39
C GLY A 150 12.39 -0.66 -13.14
N ILE A 151 12.25 0.67 -13.26
CA ILE A 151 12.10 1.60 -12.14
C ILE A 151 10.69 2.18 -12.11
N LEU A 152 9.99 2.04 -10.99
CA LEU A 152 8.80 2.87 -10.71
C LEU A 152 9.18 3.94 -9.69
N THR A 153 8.95 5.21 -10.02
CA THR A 153 9.14 6.31 -9.05
C THR A 153 7.80 6.78 -8.50
N LEU A 154 7.66 6.82 -7.18
CA LEU A 154 6.54 7.45 -6.50
C LEU A 154 7.02 8.80 -5.94
N ASN A 155 6.41 9.88 -6.42
CA ASN A 155 6.85 11.24 -6.10
C ASN A 155 5.74 12.00 -5.39
N GLY A 156 5.95 12.28 -4.11
CA GLY A 156 5.02 13.02 -3.27
C GLY A 156 5.63 13.34 -1.91
N ASP A 157 4.96 14.20 -1.15
CA ASP A 157 5.38 14.56 0.20
C ASP A 157 5.10 13.44 1.22
N ALA A 158 5.42 13.67 2.50
CA ALA A 158 5.24 12.68 3.56
C ALA A 158 3.78 12.27 3.81
N ASN A 159 2.80 13.09 3.41
CA ASN A 159 1.36 12.83 3.56
C ASN A 159 0.72 12.29 2.28
N ALA A 160 1.51 12.12 1.21
CA ALA A 160 1.05 11.56 -0.04
C ALA A 160 0.70 10.08 0.10
N VAL A 161 -0.38 9.68 -0.58
CA VAL A 161 -0.96 8.34 -0.58
C VAL A 161 -1.09 7.82 -2.01
N TRP A 162 -0.72 6.56 -2.18
CA TRP A 162 -0.91 5.82 -3.42
C TRP A 162 -1.74 4.58 -3.15
N ILE A 163 -2.80 4.40 -3.94
CA ILE A 163 -3.61 3.18 -3.91
C ILE A 163 -3.65 2.61 -5.32
N PHE A 164 -2.98 1.48 -5.50
CA PHE A 164 -2.98 0.72 -6.74
C PHE A 164 -4.01 -0.40 -6.62
N LYS A 165 -5.11 -0.29 -7.36
CA LYS A 165 -6.17 -1.29 -7.44
C LYS A 165 -6.14 -2.00 -8.78
N MET A 166 -5.91 -3.30 -8.77
CA MET A 166 -5.91 -4.13 -9.98
C MET A 166 -6.83 -5.33 -9.84
N GLY A 167 -7.49 -5.71 -10.93
CA GLY A 167 -8.44 -6.84 -10.93
C GLY A 167 -7.78 -8.22 -10.97
N SER A 168 -6.50 -8.30 -11.35
CA SER A 168 -5.76 -9.55 -11.48
C SER A 168 -4.45 -9.50 -10.69
N THR A 169 -3.34 -9.92 -11.31
CA THR A 169 -2.05 -10.10 -10.66
C THR A 169 -1.22 -8.83 -10.59
N LEU A 170 -0.31 -8.79 -9.61
CA LEU A 170 0.82 -7.87 -9.54
C LEU A 170 2.11 -8.66 -9.78
N VAL A 171 2.89 -8.35 -10.80
CA VAL A 171 4.14 -9.08 -11.09
C VAL A 171 5.30 -8.13 -11.28
N THR A 172 6.44 -8.40 -10.64
CA THR A 172 7.68 -7.66 -10.91
C THR A 172 8.74 -8.58 -11.51
N ASP A 173 9.47 -8.08 -12.50
CA ASP A 173 10.62 -8.78 -13.07
C ASP A 173 11.80 -8.79 -12.08
N PRO A 174 12.76 -9.72 -12.24
CA PRO A 174 14.01 -9.71 -11.49
C PRO A 174 14.74 -8.36 -11.52
N GLY A 175 15.22 -7.91 -10.35
CA GLY A 175 16.03 -6.71 -10.19
C GLY A 175 15.29 -5.38 -10.41
N THR A 176 13.97 -5.40 -10.59
CA THR A 176 13.15 -4.18 -10.64
C THR A 176 13.10 -3.49 -9.28
N PHE A 177 12.85 -2.18 -9.26
CA PHE A 177 12.85 -1.43 -8.02
C PHE A 177 11.87 -0.26 -8.01
N ILE A 178 11.33 0.02 -6.83
CA ILE A 178 10.55 1.22 -6.57
C ILE A 178 11.44 2.26 -5.88
N VAL A 179 11.36 3.51 -6.34
CA VAL A 179 12.02 4.67 -5.73
C VAL A 179 10.96 5.58 -5.12
N LEU A 180 11.19 5.97 -3.87
CA LEU A 180 10.42 7.03 -3.20
C LEU A 180 11.17 8.36 -3.33
N SER A 181 10.44 9.41 -3.68
CA SER A 181 10.98 10.76 -3.87
C SER A 181 10.02 11.80 -3.30
N GLY A 182 10.53 13.01 -3.02
CA GLY A 182 9.72 14.11 -2.47
C GLY A 182 9.39 14.00 -0.98
N GLY A 183 9.84 12.94 -0.30
CA GLY A 183 9.53 12.66 1.11
C GLY A 183 8.44 11.62 1.31
N ALA A 184 7.98 10.96 0.25
CA ALA A 184 6.99 9.90 0.28
C ALA A 184 7.31 8.83 1.34
N SER A 185 6.32 8.49 2.18
CA SER A 185 6.42 7.41 3.16
C SER A 185 5.92 6.10 2.57
N THR A 186 6.57 5.00 2.95
CA THR A 186 6.13 3.64 2.60
C THR A 186 4.85 3.23 3.33
N ASP A 187 4.49 3.89 4.43
CA ASP A 187 3.22 3.69 5.15
C ASP A 187 2.01 3.92 4.25
N ASN A 188 2.13 4.88 3.34
CA ASN A 188 1.02 5.43 2.57
C ASN A 188 0.88 4.83 1.17
N ILE A 189 1.53 3.70 0.91
CA ILE A 189 1.47 3.01 -0.38
C ILE A 189 0.72 1.70 -0.19
N TYR A 190 -0.36 1.51 -0.96
CA TYR A 190 -1.23 0.35 -0.87
C TYR A 190 -1.40 -0.31 -2.24
N TRP A 191 -1.20 -1.62 -2.26
CA TRP A 191 -1.38 -2.47 -3.45
C TRP A 191 -2.53 -3.43 -3.19
N VAL A 192 -3.70 -3.12 -3.73
CA VAL A 192 -4.91 -3.94 -3.64
C VAL A 192 -4.94 -4.85 -4.86
N VAL A 193 -4.53 -6.11 -4.66
CA VAL A 193 -4.28 -7.08 -5.73
C VAL A 193 -5.44 -8.06 -5.83
N GLY A 194 -6.15 -8.03 -6.95
CA GLY A 194 -7.37 -8.83 -7.17
C GLY A 194 -7.15 -10.34 -7.12
N THR A 195 -5.94 -10.82 -7.40
CA THR A 195 -5.56 -12.22 -7.24
C THR A 195 -4.27 -12.38 -6.44
N SER A 196 -3.13 -12.50 -7.11
CA SER A 196 -1.84 -12.82 -6.48
C SER A 196 -0.76 -11.82 -6.86
N ALA A 197 0.19 -11.61 -5.95
CA ALA A 197 1.40 -10.84 -6.22
C ALA A 197 2.62 -11.78 -6.35
N THR A 198 3.54 -11.46 -7.25
CA THR A 198 4.81 -12.18 -7.41
C THR A 198 5.94 -11.19 -7.63
N PHE A 199 6.89 -11.16 -6.71
CA PHE A 199 8.04 -10.28 -6.77
C PHE A 199 9.25 -11.03 -7.32
N GLY A 200 9.82 -10.51 -8.41
CA GLY A 200 10.98 -11.10 -9.07
C GLY A 200 12.20 -11.16 -8.17
N THR A 201 13.15 -12.02 -8.51
CA THR A 201 14.37 -12.19 -7.70
C THR A 201 15.13 -10.87 -7.57
N ASN A 202 15.66 -10.60 -6.37
CA ASN A 202 16.38 -9.37 -6.04
C ASN A 202 15.63 -8.06 -6.37
N SER A 203 14.31 -8.09 -6.53
CA SER A 203 13.52 -6.86 -6.68
C SER A 203 13.41 -6.10 -5.35
N ILE A 204 13.27 -4.78 -5.40
CA ILE A 204 13.07 -3.93 -4.21
C ILE A 204 11.71 -3.27 -4.30
N PHE A 205 10.80 -3.67 -3.42
CA PHE A 205 9.41 -3.27 -3.43
C PHE A 205 9.06 -2.41 -2.21
N PHE A 206 8.14 -1.47 -2.39
CA PHE A 206 7.65 -0.57 -1.33
C PHE A 206 6.12 -0.61 -1.24
N GLY A 207 5.60 -0.64 -0.02
CA GLY A 207 4.18 -0.51 0.31
C GLY A 207 3.51 -1.77 0.88
N ASN A 208 2.27 -1.57 1.30
CA ASN A 208 1.40 -2.59 1.90
C ASN A 208 0.68 -3.37 0.80
N VAL A 209 1.00 -4.66 0.66
CA VAL A 209 0.43 -5.53 -0.37
C VAL A 209 -0.71 -6.32 0.25
N LEU A 210 -1.93 -6.05 -0.21
CA LEU A 210 -3.16 -6.73 0.17
C LEU A 210 -3.64 -7.55 -1.02
N ALA A 211 -3.30 -8.84 -1.04
CA ALA A 211 -3.68 -9.75 -2.12
C ALA A 211 -4.85 -10.66 -1.72
N ASP A 212 -5.79 -10.90 -2.63
CA ASP A 212 -6.92 -11.79 -2.35
C ASP A 212 -6.47 -13.26 -2.20
N ILE A 213 -5.56 -13.70 -3.07
CA ILE A 213 -5.09 -15.09 -3.15
C ILE A 213 -3.71 -15.21 -2.51
N SER A 214 -2.60 -15.11 -3.24
CA SER A 214 -1.27 -15.44 -2.71
C SER A 214 -0.23 -14.35 -2.95
N ILE A 215 0.84 -14.36 -2.16
CA ILE A 215 2.01 -13.49 -2.37
C ILE A 215 3.26 -14.36 -2.40
N THR A 216 4.08 -14.18 -3.44
CA THR A 216 5.38 -14.84 -3.58
C THR A 216 6.48 -13.79 -3.64
N LEU A 217 7.43 -13.85 -2.72
CA LEU A 217 8.69 -13.14 -2.81
C LEU A 217 9.73 -14.16 -3.29
N ASN A 218 10.18 -14.03 -4.55
CA ASN A 218 11.24 -14.91 -5.05
C ASN A 218 12.59 -14.57 -4.39
N THR A 219 13.59 -15.43 -4.63
CA THR A 219 14.93 -15.35 -4.02
C THR A 219 15.48 -13.92 -3.95
N GLY A 220 15.77 -13.43 -2.75
CA GLY A 220 16.45 -12.15 -2.55
C GLY A 220 15.58 -10.91 -2.74
N ALA A 221 14.28 -11.05 -3.10
CA ALA A 221 13.38 -9.90 -3.14
C ALA A 221 13.29 -9.24 -1.75
N THR A 222 13.27 -7.91 -1.75
CA THR A 222 13.17 -7.07 -0.55
C THR A 222 11.84 -6.31 -0.57
N LEU A 223 11.12 -6.34 0.55
CA LEU A 223 9.85 -5.64 0.74
C LEU A 223 9.96 -4.65 1.90
N ASN A 224 9.94 -3.36 1.61
CA ASN A 224 9.71 -2.30 2.60
C ASN A 224 8.21 -2.07 2.66
N GLY A 225 7.52 -2.79 3.53
CA GLY A 225 6.09 -2.97 3.41
C GLY A 225 5.56 -4.19 4.14
N ARG A 226 4.38 -4.63 3.73
CA ARG A 226 3.67 -5.78 4.32
C ARG A 226 3.22 -6.73 3.22
N ALA A 227 3.31 -8.04 3.44
CA ALA A 227 2.80 -9.07 2.56
C ALA A 227 1.58 -9.74 3.21
N LEU A 228 0.38 -9.25 2.89
CA LEU A 228 -0.86 -9.63 3.53
C LEU A 228 -1.79 -10.33 2.52
N THR A 229 -2.03 -11.64 2.69
CA THR A 229 -2.96 -12.39 1.83
C THR A 229 -4.28 -12.65 2.54
N ARG A 230 -5.41 -12.59 1.82
CA ARG A 230 -6.72 -12.95 2.39
C ARG A 230 -6.93 -14.45 2.45
N THR A 231 -6.72 -15.18 1.36
CA THR A 231 -7.14 -16.59 1.27
C THR A 231 -5.99 -17.58 1.08
N GLY A 232 -5.00 -17.26 0.25
CA GLY A 232 -3.90 -18.15 -0.11
C GLY A 232 -2.67 -17.99 0.77
N SER A 233 -1.54 -18.53 0.31
CA SER A 233 -0.30 -18.62 1.09
C SER A 233 0.66 -17.47 0.81
N VAL A 234 1.66 -17.33 1.68
CA VAL A 234 2.86 -16.54 1.41
C VAL A 234 4.06 -17.46 1.22
N SER A 235 4.79 -17.26 0.12
CA SER A 235 6.03 -17.98 -0.20
C SER A 235 7.21 -17.03 -0.16
N LEU A 236 8.27 -17.42 0.57
CA LEU A 236 9.48 -16.65 0.79
C LEU A 236 10.72 -17.48 0.44
N ASP A 237 11.74 -16.81 -0.07
CA ASP A 237 13.07 -17.34 -0.28
C ASP A 237 14.12 -16.24 -0.10
N THR A 238 14.89 -16.31 1.00
CA THR A 238 16.08 -15.46 1.21
C THR A 238 15.69 -13.96 1.18
N ASN A 239 14.56 -13.60 1.79
CA ASN A 239 13.98 -12.26 1.65
C ASN A 239 14.22 -11.37 2.86
N LEU A 240 14.26 -10.06 2.62
CA LEU A 240 14.12 -9.06 3.67
C LEU A 240 12.73 -8.45 3.56
N ALA A 241 11.94 -8.47 4.64
CA ALA A 241 10.70 -7.73 4.71
C ALA A 241 10.64 -6.90 5.99
N THR A 242 10.36 -5.61 5.88
CA THR A 242 10.28 -4.70 7.03
C THR A 242 8.98 -3.94 6.93
N LYS A 243 8.09 -4.13 7.92
CA LYS A 243 6.93 -3.26 8.02
C LYS A 243 7.41 -1.81 8.22
N PRO A 244 6.75 -0.83 7.59
CA PRO A 244 6.94 0.58 7.85
C PRO A 244 6.93 0.93 9.35
#